data_AF-A0A371XFT6-F1
#
_entry.id   AF-A0A371XFT6-F1
#
_cell.length_a   1.000
_cell.length_b   1.000
_cell.length_c   1.000
_cell.angle_alpha   90.00
_cell.angle_beta   90.00
_cell.angle_gamma   90.00
#
_symmetry.space_group_name_H-M   'P 1'
#
loop_
_entity.id
_entity.type
_entity.pdbx_description
1 polymer ?
#
loop_
_entity_poly.entity_id
_entity_poly.type
_entity_poly.pdbx_seq_one_letter_code
_entity_poly.pdbx_strand_id
1 'polypeptide(L)'
;MIPLAVVVAGIFALLILSGLLYFKLEDGYPQWLMAIAALVSVGVSLWAIYLLSETLKATRDAVDSANQTVELTRDIGQAQVRAYLGIVAVAAFECHLHGDLSFQLRIDNTGLSPARNVQHRSATLVAHDVPDKSDFAFGSLSEMELAAQQNVNLYVPVDIAAEGRQAVQEERQSIFIACEVEYFDVFNQQHQIYWLGRYTVVGRAALVDGQPQLHWGVTPVFGSLRST
;
A
#
# COMPACT_ATOMS: atom_id res chain seq x y z
N MET A 1 38.98 -7.17 12.64
CA MET A 1 39.61 -7.78 11.44
C MET A 1 40.91 -7.07 11.19
N ILE A 2 42.05 -7.76 11.28
CA ILE A 2 43.33 -7.18 10.88
C ILE A 2 43.29 -7.06 9.34
N PRO A 3 43.62 -5.89 8.74
CA PRO A 3 43.61 -5.76 7.29
C PRO A 3 44.55 -6.80 6.67
N LEU A 4 44.10 -7.48 5.61
CA LEU A 4 44.92 -8.47 4.89
C LEU A 4 46.29 -7.88 4.51
N ALA A 5 46.31 -6.60 4.15
CA ALA A 5 47.54 -5.84 3.88
C ALA A 5 48.55 -5.84 5.05
N VAL A 6 48.08 -5.77 6.29
CA VAL A 6 48.93 -5.77 7.50
C VAL A 6 49.51 -7.17 7.77
N VAL A 7 48.71 -8.22 7.57
CA VAL A 7 49.18 -9.61 7.70
C VAL A 7 50.22 -9.93 6.63
N VAL A 8 49.95 -9.54 5.39
CA VAL A 8 50.86 -9.68 4.26
C VAL A 8 52.16 -8.93 4.50
N ALA A 9 52.10 -7.66 4.92
CA ALA A 9 53.29 -6.86 5.25
C ALA A 9 54.10 -7.48 6.39
N GLY A 10 53.44 -8.05 7.41
CA GLY A 10 54.08 -8.75 8.51
C GLY A 10 54.85 -10.00 8.07
N ILE A 11 54.22 -10.86 7.25
CA ILE A 11 54.88 -12.07 6.70
C ILE A 11 56.08 -11.68 5.83
N PHE A 12 55.93 -10.62 5.05
CA PHE A 12 56.99 -10.11 4.18
C PHE A 12 58.19 -9.59 4.97
N ALA A 13 57.95 -8.81 6.02
CA ALA A 13 59.01 -8.32 6.91
C ALA A 13 59.74 -9.48 7.60
N LEU A 14 59.00 -10.53 7.99
CA LEU A 14 59.55 -11.74 8.63
C LEU A 14 60.41 -12.55 7.65
N LEU A 15 59.97 -12.68 6.38
CA LEU A 15 60.75 -13.32 5.32
C LEU A 15 62.04 -12.54 5.01
N ILE A 16 61.97 -11.21 4.90
CA ILE A 16 63.14 -10.34 4.71
C ILE A 16 64.13 -10.49 5.88
N LEU A 17 63.62 -10.47 7.12
CA LEU A 17 64.45 -10.60 8.32
C LEU A 17 65.10 -12.00 8.41
N SER A 18 64.37 -13.06 8.05
CA SER A 18 64.93 -14.42 8.00
C SER A 18 66.01 -14.59 6.93
N GLY A 19 65.81 -13.97 5.75
CA GLY A 19 66.79 -13.97 4.66
C GLY A 19 68.07 -13.21 5.03
N LEU A 20 67.94 -12.08 5.73
CA LEU A 20 69.07 -11.31 6.25
C LEU A 20 69.87 -12.07 7.33
N LEU A 21 69.21 -12.88 8.17
CA LEU A 21 69.85 -13.61 9.26
C LEU A 21 70.60 -14.87 8.81
N TYR A 22 70.28 -15.46 7.65
CA TYR A 22 70.82 -16.76 7.21
C TYR A 22 71.99 -16.69 6.21
N PHE A 23 72.31 -15.53 5.64
CA PHE A 23 73.24 -15.43 4.50
C PHE A 23 74.65 -14.93 4.86
N LYS A 24 75.67 -15.71 4.47
CA LYS A 24 77.09 -15.31 4.49
C LYS A 24 77.38 -14.36 3.32
N LEU A 25 78.10 -13.27 3.58
CA LEU A 25 78.47 -12.20 2.65
C LEU A 25 79.40 -12.60 1.48
N GLU A 26 79.70 -13.90 1.29
CA GLU A 26 80.63 -14.37 0.25
C GLU A 26 79.94 -14.73 -1.08
N ASP A 27 78.61 -14.90 -1.10
CA ASP A 27 77.87 -15.21 -2.33
C ASP A 27 77.45 -13.94 -3.11
N GLY A 28 77.68 -13.96 -4.42
CA GLY A 28 77.69 -12.77 -5.29
C GLY A 28 76.35 -12.05 -5.53
N TYR A 29 76.49 -10.79 -5.97
CA TYR A 29 75.44 -9.84 -6.43
C TYR A 29 74.20 -10.45 -7.15
N PRO A 30 74.32 -11.49 -8.00
CA PRO A 30 73.17 -12.09 -8.69
C PRO A 30 72.08 -12.67 -7.76
N GLN A 31 72.45 -13.21 -6.60
CA GLN A 31 71.47 -13.83 -5.69
C GLN A 31 70.56 -12.79 -5.02
N TRP A 32 71.10 -11.62 -4.68
CA TRP A 32 70.32 -10.50 -4.14
C TRP A 32 69.30 -9.96 -5.13
N LEU A 33 69.68 -9.86 -6.42
CA LEU A 33 68.77 -9.45 -7.48
C LEU A 33 67.60 -10.42 -7.64
N MET A 34 67.87 -11.73 -7.57
CA MET A 34 66.83 -12.76 -7.65
C MET A 34 65.85 -12.68 -6.47
N ALA A 35 66.33 -12.45 -5.25
CA ALA A 35 65.49 -12.32 -4.06
C ALA A 35 64.57 -11.08 -4.14
N ILE A 36 65.11 -9.93 -4.55
CA ILE A 36 64.32 -8.70 -4.72
C ILE A 36 63.28 -8.89 -5.84
N ALA A 37 63.65 -9.52 -6.95
CA ALA A 37 62.72 -9.77 -8.06
C ALA A 37 61.56 -10.68 -7.63
N ALA A 38 61.83 -11.75 -6.88
CA ALA A 38 60.79 -12.63 -6.34
C ALA A 38 59.84 -11.88 -5.40
N LEU A 39 60.41 -11.02 -4.55
CA LEU A 39 59.68 -10.20 -3.59
C LEU A 39 58.77 -9.18 -4.30
N VAL A 40 59.28 -8.46 -5.29
CA VAL A 40 58.48 -7.56 -6.14
C VAL A 40 57.36 -8.33 -6.86
N SER A 41 57.66 -9.51 -7.41
CA SER A 41 56.65 -10.34 -8.08
C SER A 41 55.48 -10.71 -7.16
N VAL A 42 55.77 -11.13 -5.93
CA VAL A 42 54.74 -11.43 -4.92
C VAL A 42 53.92 -10.18 -4.57
N GLY A 43 54.58 -9.03 -4.43
CA GLY A 43 53.91 -7.74 -4.18
C GLY A 43 52.92 -7.37 -5.30
N VAL A 44 53.32 -7.53 -6.57
CA VAL A 44 52.45 -7.28 -7.72
C VAL A 44 51.28 -8.26 -7.76
N SER A 45 51.49 -9.54 -7.45
CA SER A 45 50.40 -10.54 -7.40
C SER A 45 49.37 -10.20 -6.33
N LEU A 46 49.81 -9.79 -5.14
CA LEU A 46 48.92 -9.39 -4.05
C LEU A 46 48.13 -8.12 -4.40
N TRP A 47 48.78 -7.15 -5.03
CA TRP A 47 48.12 -5.95 -5.53
C TRP A 47 47.06 -6.27 -6.59
N ALA A 48 47.34 -7.18 -7.52
CA ALA A 48 46.38 -7.63 -8.52
C ALA A 48 45.16 -8.33 -7.90
N ILE A 49 45.37 -9.19 -6.90
CA ILE A 49 44.27 -9.86 -6.17
C ILE A 49 43.42 -8.82 -5.42
N TYR A 50 44.06 -7.82 -4.80
CA TYR A 50 43.36 -6.74 -4.11
C TYR A 50 42.44 -5.97 -5.06
N LEU A 51 42.96 -5.52 -6.21
CA LEU A 51 42.18 -4.83 -7.24
C LEU A 51 41.02 -5.69 -7.79
N LEU A 52 41.27 -6.99 -7.99
CA LEU A 52 40.22 -7.93 -8.41
C LEU A 52 39.12 -8.04 -7.35
N SER A 53 39.49 -8.09 -6.06
CA SER A 53 38.53 -8.19 -4.97
C SER A 53 37.65 -6.95 -4.84
N GLU A 54 38.22 -5.75 -5.01
CA GLU A 54 37.45 -4.49 -5.04
C GLU A 54 36.51 -4.45 -6.25
N THR A 55 36.99 -4.86 -7.43
CA THR A 55 36.19 -4.91 -8.66
C THR A 55 35.01 -5.89 -8.53
N LEU A 56 35.24 -7.05 -7.91
CA LEU A 56 34.18 -8.03 -7.64
C LEU A 56 33.16 -7.51 -6.64
N LYS A 57 33.62 -6.80 -5.59
CA LYS A 57 32.72 -6.16 -4.63
C LYS A 57 31.86 -5.08 -5.29
N ALA A 58 32.47 -4.18 -6.05
CA ALA A 58 31.76 -3.14 -6.79
C ALA A 58 30.74 -3.73 -7.78
N THR A 59 31.09 -4.86 -8.43
CA THR A 59 30.18 -5.57 -9.34
C THR A 59 28.99 -6.18 -8.58
N ARG A 60 29.21 -6.75 -7.40
CA ARG A 60 28.12 -7.26 -6.55
C ARG A 60 27.20 -6.14 -6.08
N ASP A 61 27.77 -5.06 -5.57
CA ASP A 61 27.00 -3.91 -5.10
C ASP A 61 26.17 -3.28 -6.25
N ALA A 62 26.74 -3.24 -7.46
CA ALA A 62 26.04 -2.78 -8.66
C ALA A 62 24.89 -3.72 -9.08
N VAL A 63 25.10 -5.05 -9.02
CA VAL A 63 24.06 -6.05 -9.32
C VAL A 63 22.92 -5.96 -8.29
N ASP A 64 23.24 -5.84 -7.01
CA ASP A 64 22.24 -5.73 -5.93
C ASP A 64 21.42 -4.43 -6.09
N SER A 65 22.06 -3.31 -6.40
CA SER A 65 21.39 -2.04 -6.65
C SER A 65 20.48 -2.10 -7.90
N ALA A 66 20.92 -2.80 -8.95
CA ALA A 66 20.12 -3.02 -10.14
C ALA A 66 18.88 -3.87 -9.84
N ASN A 67 19.03 -4.93 -9.04
CA ASN A 67 17.91 -5.77 -8.60
C ASN A 67 16.88 -4.97 -7.80
N GLN A 68 17.33 -4.16 -6.84
CA GLN A 68 16.45 -3.27 -6.06
C GLN A 68 15.69 -2.28 -6.95
N THR A 69 16.36 -1.74 -7.98
CA THR A 69 15.73 -0.82 -8.94
C THR A 69 14.65 -1.52 -9.77
N VAL A 70 14.90 -2.77 -10.18
CA VAL A 70 13.91 -3.58 -10.90
C VAL A 70 12.69 -3.89 -10.03
N GLU A 71 12.90 -4.26 -8.77
CA GLU A 71 11.83 -4.50 -7.80
C GLU A 71 10.99 -3.23 -7.59
N LEU A 72 11.62 -2.09 -7.33
CA LEU A 72 10.93 -0.81 -7.16
C LEU A 72 10.14 -0.41 -8.41
N THR A 73 10.73 -0.59 -9.61
CA THR A 73 10.06 -0.29 -10.88
C THR A 73 8.84 -1.19 -11.08
N ARG A 74 8.95 -2.47 -10.73
CA ARG A 74 7.82 -3.41 -10.78
C ARG A 74 6.71 -2.96 -9.84
N ASP A 75 7.04 -2.59 -8.62
CA ASP A 75 6.05 -2.19 -7.61
C ASP A 75 5.34 -0.88 -8.00
N ILE A 76 6.06 0.10 -8.56
CA ILE A 76 5.48 1.31 -9.13
C ILE A 76 4.56 0.98 -10.30
N GLY A 77 5.00 0.12 -11.22
CA GLY A 77 4.18 -0.32 -12.36
C GLY A 77 2.90 -1.03 -11.91
N GLN A 78 2.99 -1.90 -10.91
CA GLN A 78 1.83 -2.56 -10.32
C GLN A 78 0.87 -1.56 -9.66
N ALA A 79 1.41 -0.60 -8.90
CA ALA A 79 0.60 0.45 -8.29
C ALA A 79 -0.12 1.33 -9.32
N GLN A 80 0.49 1.61 -10.48
CA GLN A 80 -0.16 2.41 -11.53
C GLN A 80 -1.29 1.66 -12.25
N VAL A 81 -1.17 0.34 -12.41
CA VAL A 81 -2.17 -0.47 -13.14
C VAL A 81 -3.32 -0.91 -12.24
N ARG A 82 -3.11 -1.01 -10.92
CA ARG A 82 -4.07 -1.55 -9.95
C ARG A 82 -5.46 -0.88 -9.99
N ALA A 83 -6.48 -1.67 -9.64
CA ALA A 83 -7.83 -1.19 -9.40
C ALA A 83 -7.91 -0.45 -8.05
N TYR A 84 -8.46 0.76 -8.07
CA TYR A 84 -8.67 1.58 -6.89
C TYR A 84 -10.16 1.83 -6.75
N LEU A 85 -10.80 1.13 -5.80
CA LEU A 85 -12.20 1.39 -5.51
C LEU A 85 -12.31 2.54 -4.51
N GLY A 86 -13.29 3.41 -4.73
CA GLY A 86 -13.68 4.48 -3.81
C GLY A 86 -15.19 4.47 -3.64
N ILE A 87 -15.66 4.82 -2.44
CA ILE A 87 -17.09 4.93 -2.16
C ILE A 87 -17.42 6.42 -2.11
N VAL A 88 -18.29 6.85 -3.03
CA VAL A 88 -18.79 8.21 -3.12
C VAL A 88 -20.27 8.20 -2.75
N ALA A 89 -20.63 8.92 -1.71
CA ALA A 89 -22.02 9.19 -1.38
C ALA A 89 -22.63 10.12 -2.43
N VAL A 90 -23.66 9.66 -3.14
CA VAL A 90 -24.22 10.45 -4.26
C VAL A 90 -25.44 11.26 -3.81
N ALA A 91 -26.44 10.61 -3.22
CA ALA A 91 -27.66 11.28 -2.74
C ALA A 91 -28.54 10.31 -1.94
N ALA A 92 -29.43 10.87 -1.12
CA ALA A 92 -30.54 10.12 -0.55
C ALA A 92 -31.79 10.30 -1.43
N PHE A 93 -32.53 9.23 -1.62
CA PHE A 93 -33.77 9.23 -2.41
C PHE A 93 -34.88 8.58 -1.60
N GLU A 94 -36.02 9.24 -1.53
CA GLU A 94 -37.26 8.62 -1.06
C GLU A 94 -37.85 7.81 -2.22
N CYS A 95 -38.07 6.52 -2.02
CA CYS A 95 -38.75 5.70 -3.03
C CYS A 95 -40.26 5.89 -2.88
N HIS A 96 -40.87 6.58 -3.84
CA HIS A 96 -42.26 7.05 -3.77
C HIS A 96 -43.33 5.95 -3.73
N LEU A 97 -43.00 4.66 -3.90
CA LEU A 97 -44.04 3.62 -3.90
C LEU A 97 -44.55 3.24 -2.49
N HIS A 98 -43.74 3.37 -1.43
CA HIS A 98 -44.17 2.98 -0.06
C HIS A 98 -43.63 3.88 1.07
N GLY A 99 -42.95 5.00 0.76
CA GLY A 99 -42.36 5.86 1.79
C GLY A 99 -41.13 5.24 2.48
N ASP A 100 -40.46 4.33 1.77
CA ASP A 100 -39.20 3.73 2.19
C ASP A 100 -38.05 4.65 1.77
N LEU A 101 -37.21 4.98 2.74
CA LEU A 101 -36.02 5.80 2.52
C LEU A 101 -34.89 4.89 2.01
N SER A 102 -34.23 5.31 0.93
CA SER A 102 -33.07 4.60 0.39
C SER A 102 -31.92 5.57 0.13
N PHE A 103 -30.70 5.10 0.31
CA PHE A 103 -29.51 5.88 -0.01
C PHE A 103 -28.82 5.30 -1.22
N GLN A 104 -28.42 6.17 -2.14
CA GLN A 104 -27.57 5.78 -3.25
C GLN A 104 -26.11 5.98 -2.86
N LEU A 105 -25.39 4.88 -2.73
CA LEU A 105 -23.94 4.87 -2.67
C LEU A 105 -23.41 4.54 -4.06
N ARG A 106 -22.33 5.21 -4.48
CA ARG A 106 -21.66 4.88 -5.73
C ARG A 106 -20.27 4.35 -5.43
N ILE A 107 -19.97 3.17 -5.96
CA ILE A 107 -18.62 2.62 -5.93
C ILE A 107 -17.97 2.97 -7.26
N ASP A 108 -16.90 3.75 -7.21
CA ASP A 108 -16.13 4.20 -8.36
C ASP A 108 -14.81 3.41 -8.42
N ASN A 109 -14.51 2.75 -9.54
CA ASN A 109 -13.17 2.22 -9.80
C ASN A 109 -12.36 3.27 -10.54
N THR A 110 -11.48 3.99 -9.85
CA THR A 110 -10.60 5.00 -10.47
C THR A 110 -9.31 4.39 -11.04
N GLY A 111 -9.09 3.09 -10.84
CA GLY A 111 -7.92 2.39 -11.35
C GLY A 111 -8.00 2.08 -12.85
N LEU A 112 -6.83 1.74 -13.43
CA LEU A 112 -6.70 1.38 -14.85
C LEU A 112 -7.05 -0.07 -15.14
N SER A 113 -7.20 -0.91 -14.11
CA SER A 113 -7.59 -2.31 -14.23
C SER A 113 -8.98 -2.59 -13.67
N PRO A 114 -9.67 -3.64 -14.13
CA PRO A 114 -10.90 -4.10 -13.50
C PRO A 114 -10.65 -4.58 -12.05
N ALA A 115 -11.64 -4.39 -11.19
CA ALA A 115 -11.73 -5.02 -9.88
C ALA A 115 -12.58 -6.29 -10.01
N ARG A 116 -12.07 -7.41 -9.49
CA ARG A 116 -12.71 -8.74 -9.59
C ARG A 116 -13.29 -9.15 -8.25
N ASN A 117 -14.33 -9.97 -8.30
CA ASN A 117 -15.02 -10.48 -7.10
C ASN A 117 -15.25 -9.35 -6.09
N VAL A 118 -15.83 -8.25 -6.59
CA VAL A 118 -16.16 -7.10 -5.76
C VAL A 118 -17.36 -7.51 -4.92
N GLN A 119 -17.09 -7.81 -3.66
CA GLN A 119 -18.09 -8.14 -2.68
C GLN A 119 -18.40 -6.88 -1.88
N HIS A 120 -19.68 -6.60 -1.70
CA HIS A 120 -20.09 -5.48 -0.88
C HIS A 120 -21.21 -5.86 0.08
N ARG A 121 -21.24 -5.15 1.19
CA ARG A 121 -22.34 -5.18 2.16
C ARG A 121 -22.50 -3.80 2.75
N SER A 122 -23.75 -3.43 2.99
CA SER A 122 -24.10 -2.15 3.59
C SER A 122 -25.05 -2.35 4.75
N ALA A 123 -25.04 -1.39 5.66
CA ALA A 123 -25.89 -1.37 6.83
C ALA A 123 -26.25 0.08 7.14
N THR A 124 -27.42 0.26 7.74
CA THR A 124 -27.87 1.56 8.22
C THR A 124 -28.16 1.47 9.71
N LEU A 125 -27.88 2.56 10.42
CA LEU A 125 -28.15 2.67 11.84
C LEU A 125 -28.58 4.09 12.18
N VAL A 126 -29.64 4.22 12.96
CA VAL A 126 -30.08 5.52 13.49
C VAL A 126 -29.57 5.65 14.91
N ALA A 127 -28.70 6.62 15.15
CA ALA A 127 -28.04 6.81 16.44
C ALA A 127 -27.80 8.30 16.74
N HIS A 128 -27.57 8.61 18.02
CA HIS A 128 -27.17 9.95 18.45
C HIS A 128 -25.66 10.18 18.21
N ASP A 129 -24.84 9.21 18.64
CA ASP A 129 -23.39 9.25 18.55
C ASP A 129 -22.86 8.46 17.36
N VAL A 130 -21.57 8.63 17.03
CA VAL A 130 -20.92 7.88 15.95
C VAL A 130 -20.81 6.42 16.39
N PRO A 131 -21.50 5.49 15.71
CA PRO A 131 -21.48 4.08 16.08
C PRO A 131 -20.15 3.42 15.73
N ASP A 132 -19.81 2.37 16.47
CA ASP A 132 -18.71 1.50 16.13
C ASP A 132 -19.09 0.54 15.01
N LYS A 133 -18.07 0.00 14.33
CA LYS A 133 -18.26 -0.96 13.24
C LYS A 133 -19.11 -2.18 13.66
N SER A 134 -18.99 -2.61 14.92
CA SER A 134 -19.74 -3.75 15.48
C SER A 134 -21.23 -3.50 15.66
N ASP A 135 -21.67 -2.24 15.67
CA ASP A 135 -23.08 -1.89 15.89
C ASP A 135 -23.93 -2.07 14.63
N PHE A 136 -23.28 -2.26 13.48
CA PHE A 136 -23.92 -2.44 12.20
C PHE A 136 -24.26 -3.90 11.91
N ALA A 137 -25.54 -4.18 11.69
CA ALA A 137 -26.01 -5.46 11.16
C ALA A 137 -25.89 -5.46 9.63
N PHE A 138 -24.73 -5.87 9.11
CA PHE A 138 -24.52 -5.96 7.67
C PHE A 138 -25.40 -7.04 7.01
N GLY A 139 -25.96 -6.68 5.86
CA GLY A 139 -26.72 -7.61 5.02
C GLY A 139 -25.86 -8.68 4.35
N SER A 140 -26.50 -9.46 3.46
CA SER A 140 -25.83 -10.47 2.65
C SER A 140 -24.79 -9.85 1.72
N LEU A 141 -23.69 -10.57 1.52
CA LEU A 141 -22.67 -10.22 0.52
C LEU A 141 -23.27 -10.30 -0.88
N SER A 142 -23.06 -9.25 -1.67
CA SER A 142 -23.40 -9.23 -3.10
C SER A 142 -22.12 -9.11 -3.91
N GLU A 143 -21.99 -9.96 -4.93
CA GLU A 143 -20.80 -10.07 -5.78
C GLU A 143 -21.03 -9.40 -7.14
N MET A 144 -20.03 -8.66 -7.61
CA MET A 144 -20.02 -8.06 -8.93
C MET A 144 -18.59 -7.94 -9.47
N GLU A 145 -18.47 -7.71 -10.78
CA GLU A 145 -17.22 -7.25 -11.39
C GLU A 145 -17.37 -5.80 -11.79
N LEU A 146 -16.33 -4.99 -11.54
CA LEU A 146 -16.33 -3.57 -11.88
C LEU A 146 -15.17 -3.30 -12.84
N ALA A 147 -15.47 -2.94 -14.08
CA ALA A 147 -14.43 -2.67 -15.06
C ALA A 147 -13.59 -1.44 -14.67
N ALA A 148 -12.47 -1.24 -15.36
CA ALA A 148 -11.65 -0.04 -15.19
C ALA A 148 -12.46 1.22 -15.47
N GLN A 149 -12.31 2.26 -14.64
CA GLN A 149 -12.99 3.55 -14.80
C GLN A 149 -14.52 3.47 -14.83
N GLN A 150 -15.11 2.38 -14.33
CA GLN A 150 -16.56 2.23 -14.19
C GLN A 150 -17.03 2.51 -12.78
N ASN A 151 -18.33 2.73 -12.67
CA ASN A 151 -19.00 2.89 -11.39
C ASN A 151 -20.28 2.06 -11.34
N VAL A 152 -20.70 1.76 -10.12
CA VAL A 152 -21.95 1.07 -9.83
C VAL A 152 -22.68 1.80 -8.73
N ASN A 153 -23.99 2.01 -8.93
CA ASN A 153 -24.86 2.59 -7.93
C ASN A 153 -25.49 1.47 -7.11
N LEU A 154 -25.29 1.55 -5.80
CA LEU A 154 -25.89 0.69 -4.79
C LEU A 154 -27.01 1.45 -4.10
N TYR A 155 -28.13 0.78 -3.91
CA TYR A 155 -29.25 1.33 -3.16
C TYR A 155 -29.33 0.61 -1.81
N VAL A 156 -29.10 1.38 -0.74
CA VAL A 156 -29.12 0.89 0.63
C VAL A 156 -30.47 1.26 1.25
N PRO A 157 -31.36 0.29 1.53
CA PRO A 157 -32.61 0.57 2.21
C PRO A 157 -32.33 1.02 3.65
N VAL A 158 -33.11 1.96 4.14
CA VAL A 158 -33.07 2.39 5.54
C VAL A 158 -34.35 1.98 6.22
N ASP A 159 -34.24 1.00 7.10
CA ASP A 159 -35.34 0.62 7.95
C ASP A 159 -35.37 1.54 9.17
N ILE A 160 -36.25 2.55 9.13
CA ILE A 160 -36.47 3.48 10.24
C ILE A 160 -37.88 3.28 10.77
N ALA A 161 -37.97 2.79 12.00
CA ALA A 161 -39.20 2.75 12.78
C ALA A 161 -39.82 4.16 12.89
N ALA A 162 -41.15 4.24 13.02
CA ALA A 162 -41.87 5.51 13.07
C ALA A 162 -41.32 6.49 14.15
N GLU A 163 -40.95 5.98 15.32
CA GLU A 163 -40.34 6.77 16.41
C GLU A 163 -38.97 7.34 16.01
N GLY A 164 -38.15 6.56 15.31
CA GLY A 164 -36.86 7.00 14.80
C GLY A 164 -36.99 8.08 13.73
N ARG A 165 -38.05 8.03 12.89
CA ARG A 165 -38.32 9.07 11.88
C ARG A 165 -38.54 10.43 12.54
N GLN A 166 -39.31 10.49 13.61
CA GLN A 166 -39.54 11.73 14.35
C GLN A 166 -38.25 12.24 15.02
N ALA A 167 -37.47 11.35 15.63
CA ALA A 167 -36.19 11.73 16.25
C ALA A 167 -35.17 12.28 15.25
N VAL A 168 -35.13 11.73 14.03
CA VAL A 168 -34.30 12.25 12.92
C VAL A 168 -34.80 13.60 12.43
N GLN A 169 -36.12 13.81 12.31
CA GLN A 169 -36.72 15.10 11.92
C GLN A 169 -36.46 16.21 12.95
N GLU A 170 -36.46 15.86 14.24
CA GLU A 170 -36.16 16.78 15.35
C GLU A 170 -34.64 16.98 15.54
N GLU A 171 -33.81 16.47 14.63
CA GLU A 171 -32.34 16.54 14.67
C GLU A 171 -31.70 15.91 15.93
N ARG A 172 -32.45 15.09 16.68
CA ARG A 172 -31.95 14.37 17.87
C ARG A 172 -31.12 13.15 17.52
N GLN A 173 -31.34 12.58 16.34
CA GLN A 173 -30.61 11.42 15.84
C GLN A 173 -30.13 11.66 14.41
N SER A 174 -29.04 10.99 14.04
CA SER A 174 -28.50 10.98 12.67
C SER A 174 -28.62 9.58 12.08
N ILE A 175 -28.71 9.52 10.76
CA ILE A 175 -28.65 8.26 10.02
C ILE A 175 -27.18 8.01 9.68
N PHE A 176 -26.66 6.87 10.09
CA PHE A 176 -25.33 6.39 9.74
C PHE A 176 -25.44 5.28 8.72
N ILE A 177 -24.55 5.31 7.74
CA ILE A 177 -24.46 4.30 6.69
C ILE A 177 -23.05 3.77 6.66
N ALA A 178 -22.92 2.48 6.92
CA ALA A 178 -21.68 1.76 6.76
C ALA A 178 -21.71 0.97 5.46
N CYS A 179 -20.62 0.99 4.72
CA CYS A 179 -20.42 0.17 3.54
C CYS A 179 -19.04 -0.47 3.60
N GLU A 180 -19.01 -1.77 3.38
CA GLU A 180 -17.79 -2.55 3.22
C GLU A 180 -17.70 -3.05 1.80
N VAL A 181 -16.53 -2.90 1.21
CA VAL A 181 -16.21 -3.41 -0.11
C VAL A 181 -14.91 -4.20 -0.02
N GLU A 182 -14.96 -5.45 -0.44
CA GLU A 182 -13.81 -6.33 -0.59
C GLU A 182 -13.65 -6.66 -2.07
N TYR A 183 -12.43 -6.66 -2.57
CA TYR A 183 -12.18 -6.99 -3.98
C TYR A 183 -10.77 -7.51 -4.20
N PHE A 184 -10.57 -8.15 -5.35
CA PHE A 184 -9.26 -8.56 -5.84
C PHE A 184 -8.83 -7.68 -7.01
N ASP A 185 -7.57 -7.24 -7.00
CA ASP A 185 -6.97 -6.59 -8.16
C ASP A 185 -6.50 -7.61 -9.22
N VAL A 186 -5.98 -7.11 -10.35
CA VAL A 186 -5.43 -7.96 -11.42
C VAL A 186 -4.18 -8.75 -11.02
N PHE A 187 -3.55 -8.40 -9.89
CA PHE A 187 -2.41 -9.10 -9.31
C PHE A 187 -2.84 -10.09 -8.21
N ASN A 188 -4.15 -10.33 -8.07
CA ASN A 188 -4.75 -11.23 -7.09
C ASN A 188 -4.45 -10.82 -5.63
N GLN A 189 -4.20 -9.53 -5.38
CA GLN A 189 -4.12 -8.98 -4.03
C GLN A 189 -5.53 -8.58 -3.57
N GLN A 190 -5.91 -9.03 -2.38
CA GLN A 190 -7.17 -8.68 -1.75
C GLN A 190 -7.07 -7.30 -1.09
N HIS A 191 -8.09 -6.47 -1.31
CA HIS A 191 -8.22 -5.15 -0.71
C HIS A 191 -9.56 -5.05 0.00
N GLN A 192 -9.59 -4.36 1.14
CA GLN A 192 -10.81 -4.10 1.91
C GLN A 192 -10.94 -2.60 2.18
N ILE A 193 -12.13 -2.08 1.95
CA ILE A 193 -12.48 -0.69 2.18
C ILE A 193 -13.66 -0.65 3.13
N TYR A 194 -13.50 0.13 4.19
CA TYR A 194 -14.59 0.50 5.08
C TYR A 194 -14.89 1.98 4.93
N TRP A 195 -16.16 2.28 4.68
CA TRP A 195 -16.67 3.64 4.58
C TRP A 195 -17.84 3.82 5.55
N LEU A 196 -17.80 4.92 6.30
CA LEU A 196 -18.85 5.34 7.21
C LEU A 196 -19.26 6.77 6.88
N GLY A 197 -20.53 6.95 6.54
CA GLY A 197 -21.15 8.25 6.31
C GLY A 197 -22.15 8.59 7.41
N ARG A 198 -22.07 9.83 7.90
CA ARG A 198 -23.11 10.42 8.76
C ARG A 198 -23.98 11.37 7.95
N TYR A 199 -25.28 11.20 8.11
CA TYR A 199 -26.29 11.99 7.43
C TYR A 199 -27.29 12.57 8.42
N THR A 200 -27.46 13.88 8.33
CA THR A 200 -28.57 14.57 9.00
C THR A 200 -29.62 14.84 7.95
N VAL A 201 -30.87 14.55 8.28
CA VAL A 201 -31.97 14.85 7.38
C VAL A 201 -32.65 16.14 7.79
N VAL A 202 -32.67 17.08 6.86
CA VAL A 202 -33.43 18.30 7.00
C VAL A 202 -34.71 18.12 6.20
N GLY A 203 -35.84 17.99 6.90
CA GLY A 203 -37.15 17.98 6.25
C GLY A 203 -37.39 19.33 5.57
N ARG A 204 -37.48 19.34 4.24
CA ARG A 204 -37.97 20.50 3.49
C ARG A 204 -39.33 20.16 2.91
N ALA A 205 -40.35 20.90 3.33
CA ALA A 205 -41.63 20.86 2.63
C ALA A 205 -41.41 21.46 1.23
N ALA A 206 -41.55 20.65 0.18
CA ALA A 206 -41.62 21.14 -1.18
C ALA A 206 -42.99 20.80 -1.76
N LEU A 207 -43.52 21.68 -2.60
CA LEU A 207 -44.75 21.40 -3.33
C LEU A 207 -44.36 20.70 -4.63
N VAL A 208 -44.69 19.41 -4.76
CA VAL A 208 -44.62 18.67 -6.03
C VAL A 208 -46.05 18.52 -6.53
N ASP A 209 -46.32 19.03 -7.73
CA ASP A 209 -47.67 19.05 -8.32
C ASP A 209 -48.75 19.70 -7.44
N GLY A 210 -48.37 20.71 -6.65
CA GLY A 210 -49.29 21.44 -5.78
C GLY A 210 -49.70 20.70 -4.50
N GLN A 211 -49.17 19.50 -4.26
CA GLN A 211 -49.32 18.78 -2.99
C GLN A 211 -48.04 18.94 -2.15
N PRO A 212 -48.14 19.21 -0.83
CA PRO A 212 -46.98 19.23 0.04
C PRO A 212 -46.39 17.83 0.12
N GLN A 213 -45.23 17.64 -0.49
CA GLN A 213 -44.40 16.45 -0.34
C GLN A 213 -43.22 16.79 0.57
N LEU A 214 -42.98 15.92 1.55
CA LEU A 214 -41.88 16.09 2.47
C LEU A 214 -40.61 15.59 1.78
N HIS A 215 -39.80 16.49 1.24
CA HIS A 215 -38.51 16.10 0.68
C HIS A 215 -37.47 16.02 1.80
N TRP A 216 -36.88 14.84 1.93
CA TRP A 216 -35.76 14.58 2.83
C TRP A 216 -34.49 15.12 2.18
N GLY A 217 -34.11 16.35 2.56
CA GLY A 217 -32.84 16.92 2.16
C GLY A 217 -31.74 16.33 3.02
N VAL A 218 -30.86 15.53 2.43
CA VAL A 218 -29.79 14.88 3.20
C VAL A 218 -28.47 15.58 2.95
N THR A 219 -27.85 16.06 4.02
CA THR A 219 -26.53 16.68 3.95
C THR A 219 -25.51 15.73 4.58
N PRO A 220 -24.47 15.31 3.85
CA PRO A 220 -23.37 14.55 4.44
C PRO A 220 -22.64 15.45 5.45
N VAL A 221 -22.54 15.00 6.70
CA VAL A 221 -21.84 15.73 7.77
C VAL A 221 -20.37 15.31 7.82
N PHE A 222 -20.09 14.02 7.58
CA PHE A 222 -18.75 13.46 7.60
C PHE A 222 -18.71 12.13 6.84
N GLY A 223 -17.65 11.91 6.06
CA GLY A 223 -17.32 10.61 5.49
C GLY A 223 -15.85 10.33 5.74
N SER A 224 -15.53 9.33 6.57
CA SER A 224 -14.15 8.85 6.69
C SER A 224 -13.99 7.54 5.94
N LEU A 225 -13.03 7.54 5.01
CA LEU A 225 -12.47 6.31 4.46
C LEU A 225 -11.42 5.80 5.45
N ARG A 226 -11.60 4.57 5.95
CA ARG A 226 -10.52 3.85 6.63
C ARG A 226 -10.13 2.69 5.72
N SER A 227 -8.97 2.80 5.07
CA SER A 227 -8.31 1.64 4.47
C SER A 227 -7.63 0.87 5.60
N THR A 228 -8.09 -0.34 5.87
CA THR A 228 -7.39 -1.30 6.73
C THR A 228 -6.34 -2.05 5.93
#